data_AF-A0A651DTA9-F1
#
_entry.id   AF-A0A651DTA9-F1
#
_cell.length_a   1.000
_cell.length_b   1.000
_cell.length_c   1.000
_cell.angle_alpha   90.00
_cell.angle_beta   90.00
_cell.angle_gamma   90.00
#
_symmetry.space_group_name_H-M   'P 1'
#
loop_
_entity.id
_entity.type
_entity.pdbx_description
1 polymer ?
#
loop_
_entity_poly.entity_id
_entity_poly.type
_entity_poly.pdbx_seq_one_letter_code
_entity_poly.pdbx_strand_id
1 'polypeptide(L)'
;MRFLFKIIVLPILAILFFPVLFVVMTYTNVSIPLEDFQEPATISLGDMVKEEIDLFLEDHDDDSVISVAFTQQQANAILLNTLRERNIHYADPDAPTTDQRDYVIKQDYFGYQGTWIRFKDDTIEIESGVHVFVSSFTYKTNLLMVFKLTADTSEVVLTLDKVNVGRIPMAWMFNAVSWVAERAMGMNIEDTINTQLGGLVHFSPAERELRVDVENMMATMLEGDPQSAALVNSLMQFIEQNELLDIGVREGNFTADLALGRTRDVTTPVFELDPALRITENSQLQDILTAKASYLLFSTLDATTINPYIELDHLLLNRMFDFFLKDAIEDDGTLHATELFDSYLMKAMPPFVTIDEHMYINIPITIEKLDNSAHRFQTVIKIRATAQADGNDLRIHLEELVAGQVSLSGEDIQNILVLIGDSDFISEGTFIIRDFGTQVSSAGLNIESVTVVNNRLRVYVTLNETIPYAEIQQAIQDVLETIQNNPEYPPALNDAINDVIDSLINPEADTSEAIEALLDVYENLTEQQQQELVQDLLDAFGDLDDYDFDFSDLYGFLPEQP
;
A
#
# COMPACT_ATOMS: atom_id res chain seq x y z
N MET A 1 -27.60 -28.06 13.83
CA MET A 1 -28.79 -28.75 13.24
C MET A 1 -30.00 -28.94 14.15
N ARG A 2 -29.89 -29.48 15.39
CA ARG A 2 -31.03 -29.44 16.36
C ARG A 2 -31.45 -28.00 16.73
N PHE A 3 -30.54 -27.06 16.50
CA PHE A 3 -30.61 -25.63 16.79
C PHE A 3 -31.55 -24.84 15.85
N LEU A 4 -31.25 -24.77 14.54
CA LEU A 4 -32.11 -24.13 13.52
C LEU A 4 -33.54 -24.69 13.56
N PHE A 5 -33.68 -26.01 13.71
CA PHE A 5 -34.97 -26.69 13.80
C PHE A 5 -35.78 -26.26 15.03
N LYS A 6 -35.15 -26.11 16.22
CA LYS A 6 -35.86 -25.71 17.44
C LYS A 6 -36.18 -24.22 17.50
N ILE A 7 -35.39 -23.37 16.87
CA ILE A 7 -35.59 -21.91 16.89
C ILE A 7 -36.56 -21.45 15.82
N ILE A 8 -36.59 -22.09 14.64
CA ILE A 8 -37.47 -21.70 13.54
C ILE A 8 -38.83 -22.42 13.62
N VAL A 9 -38.85 -23.73 13.81
CA VAL A 9 -40.08 -24.54 13.64
C VAL A 9 -41.02 -24.44 14.84
N LEU A 10 -40.47 -24.36 16.05
CA LEU A 10 -41.23 -24.40 17.31
C LEU A 10 -42.07 -23.12 17.56
N PRO A 11 -41.57 -21.91 17.28
CA PRO A 11 -42.38 -20.69 17.32
C PRO A 11 -43.47 -20.66 16.25
N ILE A 12 -43.18 -21.12 15.02
CA ILE A 12 -44.16 -21.18 13.92
C ILE A 12 -45.37 -22.07 14.30
N LEU A 13 -45.10 -23.23 14.92
CA LEU A 13 -46.16 -24.14 15.38
C LEU A 13 -46.99 -23.56 16.54
N ALA A 14 -46.40 -22.75 17.42
CA ALA A 14 -47.13 -22.06 18.49
C ALA A 14 -48.00 -20.91 17.96
N ILE A 15 -47.55 -20.24 16.89
CA ILE A 15 -48.25 -19.13 16.25
C ILE A 15 -49.48 -19.59 15.44
N LEU A 16 -49.42 -20.78 14.86
CA LEU A 16 -50.54 -21.41 14.13
C LEU A 16 -51.77 -21.75 15.01
N PHE A 17 -51.66 -21.64 16.34
CA PHE A 17 -52.75 -21.90 17.29
C PHE A 17 -53.67 -20.69 17.54
N PHE A 18 -53.38 -19.50 16.97
CA PHE A 18 -54.17 -18.27 17.11
C PHE A 18 -55.22 -18.11 15.97
N PRO A 19 -56.28 -17.28 16.15
CA PRO A 19 -57.54 -17.35 15.40
C PRO A 19 -57.40 -17.02 13.91
N VAL A 20 -58.41 -17.40 13.12
CA VAL A 20 -58.54 -17.33 11.64
C VAL A 20 -57.97 -16.07 10.97
N LEU A 21 -58.02 -14.91 11.63
CA LEU A 21 -57.43 -13.65 11.12
C LEU A 21 -55.90 -13.72 10.98
N PHE A 22 -55.23 -14.42 11.89
CA PHE A 22 -53.78 -14.66 11.90
C PHE A 22 -53.36 -15.62 10.77
N VAL A 23 -54.22 -16.59 10.45
CA VAL A 23 -54.02 -17.53 9.32
C VAL A 23 -54.10 -16.81 7.97
N VAL A 24 -55.01 -15.84 7.80
CA VAL A 24 -55.06 -15.06 6.55
C VAL A 24 -53.82 -14.18 6.37
N MET A 25 -53.32 -13.57 7.46
CA MET A 25 -52.18 -12.66 7.40
C MET A 25 -50.82 -13.37 7.31
N THR A 26 -50.71 -14.60 7.80
CA THR A 26 -49.47 -15.40 7.65
C THR A 26 -49.43 -16.19 6.34
N TYR A 27 -50.48 -16.16 5.52
CA TYR A 27 -50.51 -16.91 4.26
C TYR A 27 -49.58 -16.27 3.22
N THR A 28 -48.69 -17.07 2.65
CA THR A 28 -47.85 -16.71 1.50
C THR A 28 -47.77 -17.90 0.55
N ASN A 29 -47.93 -17.64 -0.75
CA ASN A 29 -47.77 -18.68 -1.76
C ASN A 29 -46.28 -18.89 -2.05
N VAL A 30 -45.56 -19.39 -1.04
CA VAL A 30 -44.14 -19.69 -1.12
C VAL A 30 -43.92 -20.92 -2.01
N SER A 31 -42.83 -20.88 -2.77
CA SER A 31 -42.35 -21.97 -3.63
C SER A 31 -40.84 -21.98 -3.63
N ILE A 32 -40.26 -23.18 -3.75
CA ILE A 32 -38.82 -23.37 -3.83
C ILE A 32 -38.31 -22.73 -5.13
N PRO A 33 -37.26 -21.89 -5.09
CA PRO A 33 -36.61 -21.38 -6.29
C PRO A 33 -35.72 -22.46 -6.91
N LEU A 34 -36.32 -23.38 -7.67
CA LEU A 34 -35.59 -24.54 -8.23
C LEU A 34 -34.44 -24.14 -9.17
N GLU A 35 -34.51 -22.96 -9.80
CA GLU A 35 -33.46 -22.45 -10.70
C GLU A 35 -32.16 -22.15 -9.96
N ASP A 36 -32.24 -21.79 -8.67
CA ASP A 36 -31.09 -21.48 -7.80
C ASP A 36 -30.50 -22.73 -7.14
N PHE A 37 -31.20 -23.87 -7.17
CA PHE A 37 -30.76 -25.14 -6.58
C PHE A 37 -30.13 -26.04 -7.63
N GLN A 38 -28.95 -25.66 -8.11
CA GLN A 38 -28.12 -26.49 -8.99
C GLN A 38 -26.96 -27.09 -8.18
N GLU A 39 -26.56 -28.33 -8.51
CA GLU A 39 -25.35 -28.89 -7.90
C GLU A 39 -24.15 -28.04 -8.30
N PRO A 40 -23.32 -27.60 -7.34
CA PRO A 40 -22.22 -26.72 -7.68
C PRO A 40 -21.14 -27.53 -8.41
N ALA A 41 -20.53 -26.93 -9.43
CA ALA A 41 -19.12 -27.24 -9.70
C ALA A 41 -18.34 -26.89 -8.42
N THR A 42 -17.38 -27.72 -8.01
CA THR A 42 -16.60 -27.52 -6.77
C THR A 42 -16.20 -26.05 -6.62
N ILE A 43 -16.67 -25.38 -5.56
CA ILE A 43 -16.38 -23.96 -5.31
C ILE A 43 -15.04 -23.89 -4.57
N SER A 44 -14.03 -23.29 -5.21
CA SER A 44 -12.71 -23.04 -4.64
C SER A 44 -12.48 -21.53 -4.61
N LEU A 45 -12.41 -20.94 -3.41
CA LEU A 45 -12.11 -19.52 -3.25
C LEU A 45 -10.75 -19.17 -3.89
N GLY A 46 -9.77 -20.06 -3.77
CA GLY A 46 -8.46 -19.87 -4.39
C GLY A 46 -8.55 -19.80 -5.92
N ASP A 47 -9.40 -20.61 -6.54
CA ASP A 47 -9.57 -20.58 -8.00
C ASP A 47 -10.31 -19.31 -8.44
N MET A 48 -11.30 -18.86 -7.66
CA MET A 48 -12.01 -17.59 -7.92
C MET A 48 -11.06 -16.39 -7.83
N VAL A 49 -10.24 -16.31 -6.78
CA VAL A 49 -9.22 -15.25 -6.64
C VAL A 49 -8.23 -15.30 -7.81
N LYS A 50 -7.78 -16.50 -8.20
CA LYS A 50 -6.86 -16.66 -9.34
C LYS A 50 -7.48 -16.18 -10.65
N GLU A 51 -8.72 -16.55 -10.93
CA GLU A 51 -9.43 -16.11 -12.15
C GLU A 51 -9.54 -14.58 -12.21
N GLU A 52 -9.89 -13.93 -11.10
CA GLU A 52 -10.01 -12.47 -11.04
C GLU A 52 -8.66 -11.76 -11.14
N ILE A 53 -7.59 -12.30 -10.53
CA ILE A 53 -6.23 -11.78 -10.73
C ILE A 53 -5.82 -11.92 -12.20
N ASP A 54 -6.10 -13.06 -12.84
CA ASP A 54 -5.78 -13.28 -14.25
C ASP A 54 -6.47 -12.26 -15.16
N LEU A 55 -7.76 -11.98 -14.91
CA LEU A 55 -8.52 -10.96 -15.64
C LEU A 55 -7.92 -9.56 -15.42
N PHE A 56 -7.59 -9.21 -14.18
CA PHE A 56 -6.97 -7.92 -13.84
C PHE A 56 -5.60 -7.75 -14.51
N LEU A 57 -4.76 -8.79 -14.52
CA LEU A 57 -3.45 -8.73 -15.16
C LEU A 57 -3.51 -8.71 -16.70
N GLU A 58 -4.62 -9.17 -17.30
CA GLU A 58 -4.85 -9.12 -18.75
C GLU A 58 -5.21 -7.71 -19.23
N ASP A 59 -6.10 -7.01 -18.52
CA ASP A 59 -6.52 -5.64 -18.83
C ASP A 59 -6.88 -4.88 -17.54
N HIS A 60 -6.19 -3.75 -17.31
CA HIS A 60 -6.42 -2.91 -16.15
C HIS A 60 -6.14 -1.42 -16.44
N ASP A 61 -6.91 -0.60 -15.74
CA ASP A 61 -6.81 0.84 -15.64
C ASP A 61 -6.93 1.29 -14.17
N ASP A 62 -7.05 2.60 -13.97
CA ASP A 62 -7.06 3.20 -12.65
C ASP A 62 -8.37 2.91 -11.87
N ASP A 63 -9.42 2.47 -12.56
CA ASP A 63 -10.74 2.13 -12.00
C ASP A 63 -10.94 0.60 -11.83
N SER A 64 -9.95 -0.19 -12.24
CA SER A 64 -10.03 -1.65 -12.26
C SER A 64 -9.98 -2.24 -10.85
N VAL A 65 -10.84 -3.25 -10.62
CA VAL A 65 -11.01 -3.95 -9.34
C VAL A 65 -10.76 -5.44 -9.51
N ILE A 66 -10.22 -6.09 -8.48
CA ILE A 66 -10.25 -7.55 -8.35
C ILE A 66 -11.53 -7.89 -7.59
N SER A 67 -12.51 -8.51 -8.25
CA SER A 67 -13.87 -8.71 -7.70
C SER A 67 -14.16 -10.17 -7.40
N VAL A 68 -14.04 -10.57 -6.14
CA VAL A 68 -14.41 -11.93 -5.73
C VAL A 68 -15.93 -11.97 -5.47
N ALA A 69 -16.67 -12.55 -6.41
CA ALA A 69 -18.13 -12.62 -6.35
C ALA A 69 -18.63 -14.02 -5.96
N PHE A 70 -19.38 -14.11 -4.87
CA PHE A 70 -20.13 -15.29 -4.45
C PHE A 70 -21.60 -15.17 -4.84
N THR A 71 -22.02 -15.98 -5.81
CA THR A 71 -23.36 -15.92 -6.40
C THR A 71 -24.44 -16.55 -5.50
N GLN A 72 -25.68 -16.11 -5.66
CA GLN A 72 -26.86 -16.70 -5.01
C GLN A 72 -26.98 -18.19 -5.30
N GLN A 73 -26.66 -18.61 -6.53
CA GLN A 73 -26.70 -20.00 -6.95
C GLN A 73 -25.67 -20.83 -6.16
N GLN A 74 -24.44 -20.34 -6.01
CA GLN A 74 -23.40 -20.98 -5.21
C GLN A 74 -23.81 -21.09 -3.73
N ALA A 75 -24.40 -20.04 -3.16
CA ALA A 75 -24.93 -20.06 -1.79
C ALA A 75 -25.99 -21.16 -1.60
N ASN A 76 -26.95 -21.23 -2.52
CA ASN A 76 -28.04 -22.20 -2.47
C ASN A 76 -27.58 -23.62 -2.80
N ALA A 77 -26.52 -23.78 -3.58
CA ALA A 77 -25.89 -25.07 -3.87
C ALA A 77 -25.24 -25.68 -2.61
N ILE A 78 -24.58 -24.85 -1.78
CA ILE A 78 -24.05 -25.30 -0.47
C ILE A 78 -25.21 -25.73 0.45
N LEU A 79 -26.29 -24.96 0.48
CA LEU A 79 -27.49 -25.33 1.22
C LEU A 79 -28.10 -26.64 0.69
N LEU A 80 -28.15 -26.84 -0.63
CA LEU A 80 -28.69 -28.03 -1.26
C LEU A 80 -28.03 -29.30 -0.72
N ASN A 81 -26.70 -29.32 -0.67
CA ASN A 81 -25.92 -30.44 -0.14
C ASN A 81 -26.33 -30.76 1.30
N THR A 82 -26.45 -29.72 2.14
CA THR A 82 -26.87 -29.87 3.54
C THR A 82 -28.31 -30.39 3.67
N LEU A 83 -29.22 -29.89 2.83
CA LEU A 83 -30.63 -30.29 2.87
C LEU A 83 -30.82 -31.72 2.35
N ARG A 84 -30.01 -32.15 1.38
CA ARG A 84 -30.02 -33.51 0.82
C ARG A 84 -29.50 -34.58 1.77
N GLU A 85 -28.71 -34.23 2.80
CA GLU A 85 -28.40 -35.15 3.89
C GLU A 85 -29.67 -35.64 4.64
N ARG A 86 -30.75 -34.84 4.62
CA ARG A 86 -32.04 -35.18 5.24
C ARG A 86 -33.00 -35.83 4.27
N ASN A 87 -33.02 -35.36 3.03
CA ASN A 87 -33.81 -35.96 1.95
C ASN A 87 -33.02 -35.92 0.65
N ILE A 88 -32.47 -37.07 0.26
CA ILE A 88 -31.61 -37.22 -0.93
C ILE A 88 -32.30 -36.80 -2.24
N HIS A 89 -33.64 -36.81 -2.30
CA HIS A 89 -34.42 -36.44 -3.49
C HIS A 89 -34.88 -34.97 -3.47
N TYR A 90 -34.46 -34.17 -2.48
CA TYR A 90 -34.87 -32.78 -2.39
C TYR A 90 -34.36 -31.97 -3.61
N ALA A 91 -35.27 -31.21 -4.21
CA ALA A 91 -35.08 -30.43 -5.44
C ALA A 91 -34.59 -31.26 -6.65
N ASP A 92 -34.77 -32.59 -6.62
CA ASP A 92 -34.45 -33.49 -7.74
C ASP A 92 -35.65 -33.56 -8.72
N PRO A 93 -35.51 -33.11 -9.98
CA PRO A 93 -36.60 -33.19 -10.96
C PRO A 93 -37.05 -34.63 -11.23
N ASP A 94 -36.18 -35.62 -11.01
CA ASP A 94 -36.44 -37.06 -11.23
C ASP A 94 -36.90 -37.79 -9.96
N ALA A 95 -37.22 -37.06 -8.88
CA ALA A 95 -37.69 -37.64 -7.63
C ALA A 95 -38.92 -38.55 -7.82
N PRO A 96 -39.01 -39.68 -7.09
CA PRO A 96 -40.10 -40.65 -7.27
C PRO A 96 -41.50 -40.10 -6.94
N THR A 97 -41.58 -39.06 -6.10
CA THR A 97 -42.83 -38.38 -5.75
C THR A 97 -42.62 -36.88 -5.64
N THR A 98 -43.68 -36.10 -5.86
CA THR A 98 -43.64 -34.63 -5.66
C THR A 98 -43.31 -34.27 -4.22
N ASP A 99 -43.76 -35.06 -3.24
CA ASP A 99 -43.46 -34.82 -1.83
C ASP A 99 -41.97 -35.03 -1.51
N GLN A 100 -41.33 -36.01 -2.13
CA GLN A 100 -39.88 -36.22 -1.99
C GLN A 100 -39.07 -35.14 -2.70
N ARG A 101 -39.59 -34.53 -3.75
CA ARG A 101 -38.95 -33.38 -4.41
C ARG A 101 -39.09 -32.10 -3.60
N ASP A 102 -40.30 -31.82 -3.13
CA ASP A 102 -40.72 -30.48 -2.69
C ASP A 102 -40.54 -30.25 -1.17
N TYR A 103 -40.13 -31.25 -0.39
CA TYR A 103 -39.94 -31.11 1.06
C TYR A 103 -38.67 -31.77 1.57
N VAL A 104 -37.85 -31.02 2.31
CA VAL A 104 -36.72 -31.56 3.08
C VAL A 104 -37.22 -32.45 4.23
N ILE A 105 -38.33 -32.08 4.87
CA ILE A 105 -38.99 -32.90 5.89
C ILE A 105 -40.49 -32.91 5.63
N LYS A 106 -41.06 -34.11 5.42
CA LYS A 106 -42.50 -34.31 5.28
C LYS A 106 -43.06 -35.12 6.45
N GLN A 107 -44.14 -34.62 7.05
CA GLN A 107 -44.98 -35.31 8.04
C GLN A 107 -46.46 -35.22 7.63
N ASP A 108 -47.33 -35.91 8.36
CA ASP A 108 -48.77 -36.01 8.04
C ASP A 108 -49.46 -34.64 8.02
N TYR A 109 -49.15 -33.76 8.97
CA TYR A 109 -49.80 -32.45 9.13
C TYR A 109 -48.91 -31.26 8.79
N PHE A 110 -47.63 -31.50 8.49
CA PHE A 110 -46.64 -30.44 8.26
C PHE A 110 -45.60 -30.86 7.21
N GLY A 111 -45.17 -29.92 6.40
CA GLY A 111 -44.08 -30.09 5.43
C GLY A 111 -43.14 -28.89 5.51
N TYR A 112 -41.88 -29.14 5.80
CA TYR A 112 -40.82 -28.16 5.67
C TYR A 112 -40.27 -28.23 4.26
N GLN A 113 -40.51 -27.18 3.47
CA GLN A 113 -40.07 -27.15 2.09
C GLN A 113 -38.55 -27.06 2.00
N GLY A 114 -37.92 -26.21 2.80
CA GLY A 114 -36.49 -25.98 2.77
C GLY A 114 -36.16 -24.53 3.13
N THR A 115 -34.88 -24.18 3.03
CA THR A 115 -34.37 -22.81 3.16
C THR A 115 -33.55 -22.46 1.94
N TRP A 116 -33.68 -21.23 1.46
CA TRP A 116 -32.82 -20.65 0.43
C TRP A 116 -32.41 -19.23 0.83
N ILE A 117 -31.33 -18.77 0.22
CA ILE A 117 -30.76 -17.43 0.35
C ILE A 117 -31.08 -16.66 -0.93
N ARG A 118 -31.39 -15.37 -0.78
CA ARG A 118 -31.36 -14.40 -1.89
C ARG A 118 -30.46 -13.24 -1.55
N PHE A 119 -29.68 -12.82 -2.53
CA PHE A 119 -28.92 -11.58 -2.50
C PHE A 119 -29.71 -10.54 -3.28
N LYS A 120 -30.19 -9.52 -2.58
CA LYS A 120 -31.13 -8.56 -3.16
C LYS A 120 -30.83 -7.16 -2.67
N ASP A 121 -30.61 -6.26 -3.63
CA ASP A 121 -30.16 -4.90 -3.33
C ASP A 121 -28.96 -4.96 -2.35
N ASP A 122 -29.07 -4.32 -1.18
CA ASP A 122 -28.10 -4.28 -0.09
C ASP A 122 -28.36 -5.31 1.02
N THR A 123 -29.17 -6.34 0.76
CA THR A 123 -29.65 -7.27 1.79
C THR A 123 -29.48 -8.76 1.45
N ILE A 124 -29.26 -9.54 2.50
CA ILE A 124 -29.30 -11.00 2.47
C ILE A 124 -30.65 -11.45 3.00
N GLU A 125 -31.49 -12.03 2.13
CA GLU A 125 -32.76 -12.62 2.52
C GLU A 125 -32.61 -14.13 2.73
N ILE A 126 -32.90 -14.62 3.93
CA ILE A 126 -33.04 -16.04 4.22
C ILE A 126 -34.53 -16.36 4.31
N GLU A 127 -35.02 -17.18 3.38
CA GLU A 127 -36.42 -17.58 3.33
C GLU A 127 -36.56 -19.09 3.56
N SER A 128 -37.46 -19.46 4.48
CA SER A 128 -37.80 -20.85 4.80
C SER A 128 -39.27 -21.13 4.54
N GLY A 129 -39.57 -22.11 3.68
CA GLY A 129 -40.94 -22.49 3.33
C GLY A 129 -41.55 -23.53 4.29
N VAL A 130 -42.78 -23.29 4.73
CA VAL A 130 -43.54 -24.18 5.63
C VAL A 130 -44.96 -24.37 5.12
N HIS A 131 -45.36 -25.64 4.97
CA HIS A 131 -46.72 -26.03 4.64
C HIS A 131 -47.38 -26.78 5.80
N VAL A 132 -48.67 -26.52 6.02
CA VAL A 132 -49.52 -27.23 6.99
C VAL A 132 -50.66 -27.90 6.25
N PHE A 133 -50.84 -29.19 6.47
CA PHE A 133 -51.84 -30.01 5.79
C PHE A 133 -53.07 -30.18 6.68
N VAL A 134 -54.21 -29.66 6.26
CA VAL A 134 -55.49 -29.79 6.97
C VAL A 134 -56.52 -30.37 6.03
N SER A 135 -56.78 -31.68 6.16
CA SER A 135 -57.72 -32.42 5.31
C SER A 135 -57.40 -32.25 3.82
N SER A 136 -58.23 -31.54 3.05
CA SER A 136 -58.08 -31.30 1.61
C SER A 136 -57.36 -29.98 1.27
N PHE A 137 -56.94 -29.22 2.28
CA PHE A 137 -56.32 -27.90 2.10
C PHE A 137 -54.86 -27.91 2.57
N THR A 138 -53.98 -27.28 1.77
CA THR A 138 -52.59 -26.99 2.13
C THR A 138 -52.44 -25.51 2.41
N TYR A 139 -52.19 -25.19 3.67
CA TYR A 139 -51.84 -23.85 4.10
C TYR A 139 -50.35 -23.61 3.88
N LYS A 140 -50.00 -22.53 3.19
CA LYS A 140 -48.61 -22.18 2.88
C LYS A 140 -48.20 -20.91 3.59
N THR A 141 -47.03 -20.93 4.20
CA THR A 141 -46.42 -19.78 4.88
C THR A 141 -44.91 -19.87 4.76
N ASN A 142 -44.22 -18.77 5.02
CA ASN A 142 -42.76 -18.70 5.03
C ASN A 142 -42.27 -17.98 6.29
N LEU A 143 -41.04 -18.28 6.69
CA LEU A 143 -40.25 -17.39 7.54
C LEU A 143 -39.28 -16.65 6.63
N LEU A 144 -39.34 -15.32 6.62
CA LEU A 144 -38.39 -14.47 5.91
C LEU A 144 -37.56 -13.70 6.95
N MET A 145 -36.25 -13.84 6.90
CA MET A 145 -35.29 -13.04 7.66
C MET A 145 -34.49 -12.21 6.66
N VAL A 146 -34.40 -10.90 6.88
CA VAL A 146 -33.64 -9.98 6.03
C VAL A 146 -32.53 -9.39 6.88
N PHE A 147 -31.30 -9.52 6.40
CA PHE A 147 -30.11 -9.00 7.03
C PHE A 147 -29.53 -7.89 6.18
N LYS A 148 -29.07 -6.82 6.84
CA LYS A 148 -28.18 -5.83 6.25
C LYS A 148 -26.75 -6.20 6.60
N LEU A 149 -25.86 -6.03 5.63
CA LEU A 149 -24.44 -6.22 5.81
C LEU A 149 -23.77 -4.85 5.91
N THR A 150 -22.98 -4.66 6.95
CA THR A 150 -21.96 -3.63 7.02
C THR A 150 -20.64 -4.36 7.16
N ALA A 151 -19.70 -4.11 6.27
CA ALA A 151 -18.41 -4.79 6.28
C ALA A 151 -17.30 -3.82 5.89
N ASP A 152 -16.22 -3.85 6.65
CA ASP A 152 -15.00 -3.09 6.41
C ASP A 152 -13.77 -3.93 6.84
N THR A 153 -12.62 -3.28 6.90
CA THR A 153 -11.33 -3.86 7.29
C THR A 153 -11.25 -4.25 8.77
N SER A 154 -12.13 -3.70 9.61
CA SER A 154 -12.17 -3.92 11.06
C SER A 154 -13.24 -4.94 11.46
N GLU A 155 -14.41 -4.89 10.83
CA GLU A 155 -15.55 -5.70 11.24
C GLU A 155 -16.48 -6.10 10.09
N VAL A 156 -17.14 -7.25 10.28
CA VAL A 156 -18.25 -7.70 9.45
C VAL A 156 -19.48 -7.86 10.34
N VAL A 157 -20.49 -7.02 10.11
CA VAL A 157 -21.72 -6.96 10.90
C VAL A 157 -22.92 -7.33 10.03
N LEU A 158 -23.62 -8.39 10.42
CA LEU A 158 -24.92 -8.78 9.86
C LEU A 158 -26.03 -8.37 10.84
N THR A 159 -26.75 -7.31 10.51
CA THR A 159 -27.86 -6.79 11.32
C THR A 159 -29.18 -7.33 10.82
N LEU A 160 -29.95 -7.98 11.70
CA LEU A 160 -31.29 -8.47 11.40
C LEU A 160 -32.29 -7.30 11.32
N ASP A 161 -32.52 -6.79 10.11
CA ASP A 161 -33.43 -5.67 9.83
C ASP A 161 -34.90 -6.11 9.96
N LYS A 162 -35.22 -7.29 9.43
CA LYS A 162 -36.62 -7.73 9.32
C LYS A 162 -36.79 -9.23 9.52
N VAL A 163 -37.85 -9.58 10.22
CA VAL A 163 -38.31 -10.97 10.38
C VAL A 163 -39.80 -11.01 10.13
N ASN A 164 -40.24 -11.81 9.17
CA ASN A 164 -41.64 -11.98 8.85
C ASN A 164 -42.04 -13.45 8.90
N VAL A 165 -43.23 -13.73 9.42
CA VAL A 165 -43.93 -14.99 9.18
C VAL A 165 -45.09 -14.70 8.23
N GLY A 166 -45.02 -15.22 7.01
CA GLY A 166 -45.90 -14.79 5.95
C GLY A 166 -45.78 -13.29 5.69
N ARG A 167 -46.88 -12.56 5.86
CA ARG A 167 -46.91 -11.10 5.72
C ARG A 167 -46.84 -10.36 7.06
N ILE A 168 -46.73 -11.07 8.18
CA ILE A 168 -46.72 -10.44 9.52
C ILE A 168 -45.27 -10.15 9.94
N PRO A 169 -44.93 -8.89 10.24
CA PRO A 169 -43.65 -8.56 10.85
C PRO A 169 -43.59 -9.04 12.30
N MET A 170 -42.55 -9.81 12.60
CA MET A 170 -42.31 -10.47 13.89
C MET A 170 -41.06 -9.95 14.59
N ALA A 171 -40.46 -8.84 14.13
CA ALA A 171 -39.29 -8.23 14.77
C ALA A 171 -39.51 -7.92 16.27
N TRP A 172 -40.75 -7.64 16.69
CA TRP A 172 -41.13 -7.44 18.10
C TRP A 172 -41.02 -8.71 18.95
N MET A 173 -41.09 -9.90 18.34
CA MET A 173 -41.00 -11.16 19.07
C MET A 173 -39.59 -11.47 19.54
N PHE A 174 -38.53 -10.96 18.92
CA PHE A 174 -37.15 -11.31 19.32
C PHE A 174 -36.89 -10.95 20.80
N ASN A 175 -37.33 -9.77 21.22
CA ASN A 175 -37.21 -9.31 22.61
C ASN A 175 -38.11 -10.12 23.57
N ALA A 176 -39.22 -10.67 23.08
CA ALA A 176 -40.12 -11.51 23.86
C ALA A 176 -39.64 -12.97 23.94
N VAL A 177 -39.01 -13.48 22.88
CA VAL A 177 -38.49 -14.85 22.76
C VAL A 177 -37.20 -15.00 23.57
N SER A 178 -36.30 -14.02 23.58
CA SER A 178 -35.14 -14.01 24.48
C SER A 178 -35.58 -14.05 25.94
N TRP A 179 -36.52 -13.19 26.33
CA TRP A 179 -37.11 -13.18 27.67
C TRP A 179 -37.80 -14.50 28.06
N VAL A 180 -38.60 -15.11 27.16
CA VAL A 180 -39.26 -16.40 27.42
C VAL A 180 -38.24 -17.55 27.48
N ALA A 181 -37.24 -17.58 26.61
CA ALA A 181 -36.23 -18.64 26.58
C ALA A 181 -35.38 -18.65 27.86
N GLU A 182 -34.95 -17.47 28.32
CA GLU A 182 -34.21 -17.31 29.58
C GLU A 182 -35.07 -17.68 30.79
N ARG A 183 -36.31 -17.17 30.85
CA ARG A 183 -37.17 -17.30 32.05
C ARG A 183 -37.88 -18.63 32.16
N ALA A 184 -38.33 -19.22 31.06
CA ALA A 184 -39.18 -20.41 31.04
C ALA A 184 -38.42 -21.69 30.68
N MET A 185 -37.35 -21.60 29.86
CA MET A 185 -36.58 -22.75 29.40
C MET A 185 -35.16 -22.81 29.98
N GLY A 186 -34.72 -21.77 30.70
CA GLY A 186 -33.37 -21.68 31.27
C GLY A 186 -32.26 -21.68 30.21
N MET A 187 -32.58 -21.31 28.97
CA MET A 187 -31.64 -21.28 27.86
C MET A 187 -31.28 -19.83 27.56
N ASN A 188 -29.99 -19.49 27.70
CA ASN A 188 -29.47 -18.23 27.16
C ASN A 188 -29.24 -18.41 25.66
N ILE A 189 -30.02 -17.70 24.84
CA ILE A 189 -29.96 -17.77 23.38
C ILE A 189 -28.61 -17.25 22.89
N GLU A 190 -28.07 -16.22 23.53
CA GLU A 190 -26.75 -15.67 23.25
C GLU A 190 -25.66 -16.72 23.46
N ASP A 191 -25.58 -17.30 24.66
CA ASP A 191 -24.58 -18.33 24.97
C ASP A 191 -24.70 -19.53 24.02
N THR A 192 -25.93 -19.91 23.67
CA THR A 192 -26.17 -21.07 22.78
C THR A 192 -25.71 -20.80 21.35
N ILE A 193 -25.90 -19.58 20.84
CA ILE A 193 -25.44 -19.15 19.52
C ILE A 193 -23.93 -18.98 19.53
N ASN A 194 -23.39 -18.21 20.47
CA ASN A 194 -21.96 -17.91 20.56
C ASN A 194 -21.11 -19.17 20.77
N THR A 195 -21.58 -20.13 21.58
CA THR A 195 -20.90 -21.43 21.76
C THR A 195 -20.85 -22.23 20.45
N GLN A 196 -21.88 -22.14 19.61
CA GLN A 196 -21.92 -22.85 18.32
C GLN A 196 -21.13 -22.16 17.21
N LEU A 197 -20.92 -20.85 17.33
CA LEU A 197 -20.15 -20.05 16.38
C LEU A 197 -18.63 -20.07 16.63
N GLY A 198 -18.17 -20.73 17.69
CA GLY A 198 -16.75 -21.07 17.86
C GLY A 198 -15.85 -19.90 18.25
N GLY A 199 -16.41 -18.81 18.79
CA GLY A 199 -15.65 -17.68 19.37
C GLY A 199 -15.20 -16.59 18.39
N LEU A 200 -15.24 -16.84 17.08
CA LEU A 200 -14.88 -15.84 16.05
C LEU A 200 -16.05 -14.91 15.66
N VAL A 201 -17.28 -15.32 15.97
CA VAL A 201 -18.49 -14.54 15.69
C VAL A 201 -19.27 -14.34 16.98
N HIS A 202 -19.58 -13.09 17.28
CA HIS A 202 -20.38 -12.70 18.43
C HIS A 202 -21.80 -12.33 17.99
N PHE A 203 -22.80 -12.97 18.60
CA PHE A 203 -24.20 -12.63 18.45
C PHE A 203 -24.64 -11.73 19.62
N SER A 204 -25.21 -10.58 19.28
CA SER A 204 -25.86 -9.65 20.21
C SER A 204 -27.38 -9.74 20.04
N PRO A 205 -28.13 -10.33 20.99
CA PRO A 205 -29.60 -10.39 20.89
C PRO A 205 -30.27 -9.02 21.00
N ALA A 206 -29.63 -8.08 21.71
CA ALA A 206 -30.15 -6.74 21.96
C ALA A 206 -30.12 -5.89 20.68
N GLU A 207 -29.00 -5.92 19.96
CA GLU A 207 -28.81 -5.20 18.69
C GLU A 207 -29.31 -6.03 17.50
N ARG A 208 -29.46 -7.35 17.70
CA ARG A 208 -29.84 -8.34 16.66
C ARG A 208 -28.78 -8.45 15.58
N GLU A 209 -27.53 -8.42 16.02
CA GLU A 209 -26.35 -8.40 15.17
C GLU A 209 -25.54 -9.67 15.33
N LEU A 210 -24.98 -10.16 14.22
CA LEU A 210 -23.86 -11.08 14.21
C LEU A 210 -22.63 -10.28 13.79
N ARG A 211 -21.64 -10.20 14.66
CA ARG A 211 -20.40 -9.43 14.45
C ARG A 211 -19.22 -10.37 14.37
N VAL A 212 -18.42 -10.21 13.32
CA VAL A 212 -17.09 -10.79 13.19
C VAL A 212 -16.10 -9.66 13.32
N ASP A 213 -15.16 -9.82 14.24
CA ASP A 213 -14.05 -8.89 14.40
C ASP A 213 -12.89 -9.40 13.54
N VAL A 214 -12.58 -8.66 12.48
CA VAL A 214 -11.59 -9.06 11.47
C VAL A 214 -10.20 -9.04 12.08
N GLU A 215 -9.90 -8.06 12.92
CA GLU A 215 -8.61 -7.95 13.61
C GLU A 215 -8.37 -9.16 14.52
N ASN A 216 -9.35 -9.54 15.34
CA ASN A 216 -9.27 -10.72 16.21
C ASN A 216 -9.19 -12.02 15.40
N MET A 217 -9.92 -12.12 14.29
CA MET A 217 -9.83 -13.26 13.38
C MET A 217 -8.42 -13.38 12.79
N MET A 218 -7.86 -12.28 12.30
CA MET A 218 -6.51 -12.23 11.74
C MET A 218 -5.44 -12.53 12.79
N ALA A 219 -5.54 -11.95 13.98
CA ALA A 219 -4.63 -12.21 15.10
C ALA A 219 -4.64 -13.69 15.51
N THR A 220 -5.80 -14.35 15.46
CA THR A 220 -5.94 -15.79 15.74
C THR A 220 -5.36 -16.64 14.61
N MET A 221 -5.55 -16.24 13.34
CA MET A 221 -5.01 -16.97 12.19
C MET A 221 -3.48 -16.86 12.08
N LEU A 222 -2.91 -15.74 12.52
CA LEU A 222 -1.48 -15.45 12.50
C LEU A 222 -0.82 -15.69 13.88
N GLU A 223 -1.51 -16.39 14.78
CA GLU A 223 -1.00 -16.70 16.11
C GLU A 223 0.30 -17.53 16.01
N GLY A 224 1.43 -16.92 16.35
CA GLY A 224 2.76 -17.52 16.24
C GLY A 224 3.70 -16.85 15.22
N ASP A 225 3.20 -15.88 14.45
CA ASP A 225 4.01 -15.07 13.53
C ASP A 225 3.74 -13.56 13.70
N PRO A 226 4.39 -12.92 14.71
CA PRO A 226 4.16 -11.51 15.02
C PRO A 226 4.55 -10.56 13.88
N GLN A 227 5.51 -10.95 13.03
CA GLN A 227 6.00 -10.12 11.94
C GLN A 227 4.96 -10.09 10.82
N SER A 228 4.43 -11.25 10.42
CA SER A 228 3.33 -11.33 9.46
C SER A 228 2.06 -10.64 9.97
N ALA A 229 1.77 -10.71 11.28
CA ALA A 229 0.62 -10.02 11.88
C ALA A 229 0.72 -8.49 11.80
N ALA A 230 1.86 -7.91 12.19
CA ALA A 230 2.09 -6.46 12.09
C ALA A 230 1.99 -5.97 10.64
N LEU A 231 2.48 -6.78 9.72
CA LEU A 231 2.42 -6.50 8.30
C LEU A 231 0.97 -6.47 7.78
N VAL A 232 0.20 -7.53 8.04
CA VAL A 232 -1.19 -7.61 7.54
C VAL A 232 -2.03 -6.47 8.12
N ASN A 233 -1.84 -6.13 9.40
CA ASN A 233 -2.54 -4.99 10.01
C ASN A 233 -2.23 -3.68 9.28
N SER A 234 -0.98 -3.46 8.87
CA SER A 234 -0.57 -2.26 8.15
C SER A 234 -1.15 -2.20 6.73
N LEU A 235 -1.22 -3.35 6.06
CA LEU A 235 -1.90 -3.47 4.76
C LEU A 235 -3.42 -3.19 4.89
N MET A 236 -4.06 -3.71 5.94
CA MET A 236 -5.48 -3.46 6.19
C MET A 236 -5.74 -1.97 6.46
N GLN A 237 -4.88 -1.32 7.23
CA GLN A 237 -4.96 0.11 7.48
C GLN A 237 -4.74 0.94 6.20
N PHE A 238 -3.78 0.55 5.36
CA PHE A 238 -3.57 1.17 4.05
C PHE A 238 -4.81 1.04 3.15
N ILE A 239 -5.42 -0.15 3.12
CA ILE A 239 -6.66 -0.42 2.40
C ILE A 239 -7.80 0.46 2.92
N GLU A 240 -7.92 0.59 4.25
CA GLU A 240 -8.97 1.37 4.90
C GLU A 240 -8.84 2.87 4.64
N GLN A 241 -7.65 3.45 4.88
CA GLN A 241 -7.38 4.89 4.70
C GLN A 241 -7.63 5.36 3.27
N ASN A 242 -7.52 4.44 2.31
CA ASN A 242 -7.67 4.73 0.89
C ASN A 242 -8.98 4.21 0.29
N GLU A 243 -9.88 3.65 1.11
CA GLU A 243 -11.16 3.08 0.66
C GLU A 243 -10.97 2.09 -0.50
N LEU A 244 -9.98 1.19 -0.38
CA LEU A 244 -9.62 0.24 -1.45
C LEU A 244 -10.46 -1.04 -1.45
N LEU A 245 -11.19 -1.31 -0.37
CA LEU A 245 -12.00 -2.53 -0.22
C LEU A 245 -13.48 -2.17 -0.11
N ASP A 246 -14.29 -2.72 -1.01
CA ASP A 246 -15.76 -2.68 -0.95
C ASP A 246 -16.30 -4.10 -0.75
N ILE A 247 -16.90 -4.37 0.41
CA ILE A 247 -17.57 -5.64 0.69
C ILE A 247 -19.06 -5.38 0.78
N GLY A 248 -19.84 -6.03 -0.08
CA GLY A 248 -21.25 -5.72 -0.20
C GLY A 248 -22.10 -6.83 -0.80
N VAL A 249 -23.41 -6.60 -0.72
CA VAL A 249 -24.40 -7.38 -1.45
C VAL A 249 -24.86 -6.55 -2.64
N ARG A 250 -24.96 -7.19 -3.79
CA ARG A 250 -25.53 -6.67 -5.03
C ARG A 250 -26.59 -7.66 -5.50
N GLU A 251 -27.41 -7.27 -6.48
CA GLU A 251 -28.46 -8.17 -6.99
C GLU A 251 -27.85 -9.50 -7.45
N GLY A 252 -28.27 -10.58 -6.79
CA GLY A 252 -27.81 -11.95 -7.06
C GLY A 252 -26.41 -12.32 -6.56
N ASN A 253 -25.61 -11.39 -6.00
CA ASN A 253 -24.21 -11.63 -5.64
C ASN A 253 -23.82 -11.00 -4.30
N PHE A 254 -22.96 -11.67 -3.56
CA PHE A 254 -22.12 -11.08 -2.53
C PHE A 254 -20.74 -10.82 -3.14
N THR A 255 -20.18 -9.63 -3.00
CA THR A 255 -18.91 -9.26 -3.66
C THR A 255 -17.93 -8.68 -2.64
N ALA A 256 -16.66 -9.02 -2.80
CA ALA A 256 -15.53 -8.34 -2.17
C ALA A 256 -14.62 -7.81 -3.28
N ASP A 257 -14.60 -6.49 -3.44
CA ASP A 257 -13.88 -5.80 -4.50
C ASP A 257 -12.65 -5.09 -3.92
N LEU A 258 -11.48 -5.37 -4.50
CA LEU A 258 -10.24 -4.67 -4.17
C LEU A 258 -9.85 -3.75 -5.34
N ALA A 259 -9.89 -2.44 -5.12
CA ALA A 259 -9.58 -1.40 -6.11
C ALA A 259 -8.07 -1.20 -6.34
N LEU A 260 -7.35 -2.29 -6.64
CA LEU A 260 -5.91 -2.27 -6.86
C LEU A 260 -5.49 -1.35 -8.02
N GLY A 261 -6.36 -1.15 -9.02
CA GLY A 261 -6.16 -0.22 -10.14
C GLY A 261 -5.82 1.19 -9.69
N ARG A 262 -6.37 1.66 -8.57
CA ARG A 262 -6.09 3.00 -8.01
C ARG A 262 -4.63 3.18 -7.57
N THR A 263 -3.90 2.09 -7.35
CA THR A 263 -2.47 2.14 -6.99
C THR A 263 -1.56 2.21 -8.21
N ARG A 264 -2.09 2.02 -9.42
CA ARG A 264 -1.31 1.99 -10.66
C ARG A 264 -0.55 3.29 -10.90
N ASP A 265 0.70 3.16 -11.35
CA ASP A 265 1.47 4.29 -11.86
C ASP A 265 2.23 3.86 -13.12
N VAL A 266 1.77 4.36 -14.25
CA VAL A 266 2.41 4.20 -15.57
C VAL A 266 3.03 5.51 -16.08
N THR A 267 2.92 6.58 -15.29
CA THR A 267 3.40 7.91 -15.66
C THR A 267 4.83 8.15 -15.23
N THR A 268 5.26 7.48 -14.15
CA THR A 268 6.62 7.60 -13.63
C THR A 268 7.55 6.69 -14.42
N PRO A 269 8.51 7.24 -15.19
CA PRO A 269 9.49 6.42 -15.87
C PRO A 269 10.40 5.77 -14.83
N VAL A 270 10.52 4.44 -14.89
CA VAL A 270 11.48 3.73 -14.05
C VAL A 270 12.89 4.13 -14.48
N PHE A 271 13.69 4.61 -13.53
CA PHE A 271 15.09 4.92 -13.78
C PHE A 271 15.92 3.65 -13.87
N GLU A 272 16.70 3.51 -14.93
CA GLU A 272 17.67 2.43 -15.09
C GLU A 272 19.06 3.05 -15.24
N LEU A 273 19.95 2.73 -14.29
CA LEU A 273 21.31 3.27 -14.30
C LEU A 273 22.14 2.55 -15.38
N ASP A 274 22.71 3.34 -16.31
CA ASP A 274 23.65 2.83 -17.30
C ASP A 274 24.80 2.09 -16.58
N PRO A 275 25.08 0.82 -16.93
CA PRO A 275 26.19 0.05 -16.36
C PRO A 275 27.54 0.79 -16.39
N ALA A 276 27.79 1.64 -17.39
CA ALA A 276 29.02 2.43 -17.48
C ALA A 276 29.13 3.54 -16.43
N LEU A 277 28.00 3.98 -15.85
CA LEU A 277 27.95 5.02 -14.84
C LEU A 277 27.98 4.45 -13.41
N ARG A 278 27.88 3.14 -13.24
CA ARG A 278 27.88 2.50 -11.91
C ARG A 278 29.18 2.77 -11.18
N ILE A 279 29.05 2.95 -9.87
CA ILE A 279 30.21 3.00 -8.98
C ILE A 279 30.50 1.56 -8.57
N THR A 280 31.73 1.08 -8.76
CA THR A 280 32.07 -0.31 -8.45
C THR A 280 32.82 -0.45 -7.13
N GLU A 281 33.56 0.57 -6.74
CA GLU A 281 34.47 0.55 -5.58
C GLU A 281 34.50 1.89 -4.83
N ASN A 282 34.95 1.85 -3.57
CA ASN A 282 35.01 3.03 -2.70
C ASN A 282 35.94 4.13 -3.24
N SER A 283 37.06 3.77 -3.90
CA SER A 283 37.97 4.73 -4.52
C SER A 283 37.24 5.59 -5.56
N GLN A 284 36.44 4.96 -6.43
CA GLN A 284 35.66 5.68 -7.44
C GLN A 284 34.63 6.62 -6.80
N LEU A 285 33.97 6.22 -5.70
CA LEU A 285 33.06 7.10 -4.95
C LEU A 285 33.83 8.31 -4.37
N GLN A 286 35.01 8.07 -3.79
CA GLN A 286 35.88 9.13 -3.26
C GLN A 286 36.33 10.08 -4.36
N ASP A 287 36.74 9.58 -5.52
CA ASP A 287 37.16 10.39 -6.66
C ASP A 287 36.01 11.30 -7.13
N ILE A 288 34.78 10.77 -7.21
CA ILE A 288 33.59 11.55 -7.58
C ILE A 288 33.29 12.65 -6.56
N LEU A 289 33.31 12.33 -5.26
CA LEU A 289 33.07 13.31 -4.20
C LEU A 289 34.19 14.37 -4.13
N THR A 290 35.44 13.97 -4.38
CA THR A 290 36.59 14.87 -4.44
C THR A 290 36.49 15.81 -5.64
N ALA A 291 36.06 15.30 -6.80
CA ALA A 291 35.81 16.13 -7.98
C ALA A 291 34.72 17.19 -7.71
N LYS A 292 33.72 16.86 -6.87
CA LYS A 292 32.70 17.81 -6.41
C LYS A 292 33.22 18.85 -5.40
N ALA A 293 34.36 18.64 -4.74
CA ALA A 293 34.94 19.63 -3.83
C ALA A 293 35.32 20.94 -4.55
N SER A 294 35.54 20.91 -5.87
CA SER A 294 35.71 22.11 -6.68
C SER A 294 34.50 23.06 -6.65
N TYR A 295 33.29 22.53 -6.40
CA TYR A 295 32.04 23.30 -6.31
C TYR A 295 32.06 24.23 -5.11
N LEU A 296 32.89 23.91 -4.12
CA LEU A 296 33.03 24.72 -2.92
C LEU A 296 33.61 26.08 -3.23
N LEU A 297 34.55 26.18 -4.19
CA LEU A 297 35.07 27.46 -4.64
C LEU A 297 33.93 28.36 -5.12
N PHE A 298 33.12 27.85 -6.04
CA PHE A 298 32.03 28.64 -6.62
C PHE A 298 30.92 28.94 -5.61
N SER A 299 30.50 27.95 -4.80
CA SER A 299 29.43 28.13 -3.81
C SER A 299 29.84 29.05 -2.65
N THR A 300 31.13 29.22 -2.36
CA THR A 300 31.59 30.18 -1.35
C THR A 300 31.29 31.64 -1.75
N LEU A 301 31.13 31.91 -3.05
CA LEU A 301 30.75 33.22 -3.55
C LEU A 301 29.24 33.48 -3.48
N ASP A 302 28.44 32.49 -3.08
CA ASP A 302 26.98 32.62 -3.02
C ASP A 302 26.57 33.58 -1.90
N ALA A 303 26.09 34.76 -2.29
CA ALA A 303 25.71 35.81 -1.34
C ALA A 303 24.51 35.44 -0.44
N THR A 304 23.79 34.35 -0.73
CA THR A 304 22.62 33.91 0.06
C THR A 304 22.96 33.01 1.24
N THR A 305 24.18 32.46 1.29
CA THR A 305 24.63 31.56 2.35
C THR A 305 26.06 31.86 2.77
N ILE A 306 26.35 31.73 4.06
CA ILE A 306 27.72 31.88 4.58
C ILE A 306 28.50 30.57 4.40
N ASN A 307 27.79 29.44 4.34
CA ASN A 307 28.40 28.12 4.26
C ASN A 307 28.36 27.63 2.80
N PRO A 308 29.51 27.22 2.24
CA PRO A 308 29.59 26.66 0.90
C PRO A 308 28.96 25.27 0.87
N TYR A 309 28.67 24.81 -0.34
CA TYR A 309 27.96 23.56 -0.57
C TYR A 309 28.47 22.80 -1.79
N ILE A 310 28.32 21.49 -1.74
CA ILE A 310 28.38 20.63 -2.92
C ILE A 310 26.95 20.25 -3.33
N GLU A 311 26.73 20.08 -4.63
CA GLU A 311 25.44 19.67 -5.16
C GLU A 311 25.47 18.23 -5.66
N LEU A 312 24.52 17.44 -5.18
CA LEU A 312 24.23 16.11 -5.67
C LEU A 312 22.94 16.17 -6.49
N ASP A 313 23.10 15.98 -7.80
CA ASP A 313 21.98 15.88 -8.72
C ASP A 313 21.31 14.50 -8.62
N HIS A 314 20.17 14.34 -9.30
CA HIS A 314 19.44 13.06 -9.29
C HIS A 314 20.30 11.92 -9.83
N LEU A 315 21.16 12.16 -10.83
CA LEU A 315 22.00 11.10 -11.42
C LEU A 315 23.03 10.61 -10.41
N LEU A 316 23.77 11.51 -9.76
CA LEU A 316 24.78 11.14 -8.77
C LEU A 316 24.14 10.45 -7.57
N LEU A 317 23.01 10.94 -7.07
CA LEU A 317 22.29 10.27 -5.99
C LEU A 317 21.86 8.85 -6.37
N ASN A 318 21.36 8.66 -7.59
CA ASN A 318 21.02 7.32 -8.08
C ASN A 318 22.24 6.40 -8.23
N ARG A 319 23.38 6.93 -8.67
CA ARG A 319 24.66 6.17 -8.70
C ARG A 319 25.10 5.74 -7.30
N MET A 320 24.91 6.62 -6.31
CA MET A 320 25.19 6.31 -4.91
C MET A 320 24.22 5.26 -4.38
N PHE A 321 22.91 5.41 -4.60
CA PHE A 321 21.90 4.43 -4.20
C PHE A 321 22.22 3.04 -4.77
N ASP A 322 22.50 2.93 -6.08
CA ASP A 322 22.93 1.68 -6.73
C ASP A 322 24.17 1.08 -6.06
N PHE A 323 25.18 1.90 -5.76
CA PHE A 323 26.40 1.45 -5.09
C PHE A 323 26.15 0.87 -3.70
N PHE A 324 25.34 1.53 -2.89
CA PHE A 324 25.03 1.09 -1.53
C PHE A 324 24.05 -0.09 -1.51
N LEU A 325 23.23 -0.25 -2.55
CA LEU A 325 22.26 -1.34 -2.69
C LEU A 325 22.80 -2.56 -3.43
N LYS A 326 23.98 -2.48 -4.07
CA LYS A 326 24.50 -3.53 -4.95
C LYS A 326 24.55 -4.93 -4.33
N ASP A 327 24.76 -5.02 -3.01
CA ASP A 327 24.83 -6.30 -2.29
C ASP A 327 23.44 -6.83 -1.88
N ALA A 328 22.41 -5.98 -1.91
CA ALA A 328 21.02 -6.32 -1.66
C ALA A 328 20.25 -6.67 -2.94
N ILE A 329 20.75 -6.26 -4.11
CA ILE A 329 20.14 -6.56 -5.41
C ILE A 329 20.49 -8.00 -5.83
N GLU A 330 19.48 -8.78 -6.17
CA GLU A 330 19.64 -10.15 -6.66
C GLU A 330 20.18 -10.18 -8.11
N ASP A 331 20.68 -11.34 -8.55
CA ASP A 331 21.27 -11.54 -9.88
C ASP A 331 20.33 -11.17 -11.05
N ASP A 332 19.01 -11.22 -10.82
CA ASP A 332 17.99 -10.86 -11.80
C ASP A 332 17.64 -9.37 -11.83
N GLY A 333 18.33 -8.55 -11.01
CA GLY A 333 18.15 -7.12 -10.90
C GLY A 333 16.97 -6.69 -10.02
N THR A 334 16.38 -7.61 -9.25
CA THR A 334 15.34 -7.29 -8.26
C THR A 334 15.93 -7.06 -6.88
N LEU A 335 15.28 -6.22 -6.07
CA LEU A 335 15.63 -6.07 -4.66
C LEU A 335 14.98 -7.18 -3.82
N HIS A 336 13.75 -7.55 -4.18
CA HIS A 336 13.00 -8.60 -3.52
C HIS A 336 11.98 -9.22 -4.46
N ALA A 337 11.81 -10.53 -4.40
CA ALA A 337 10.79 -11.26 -5.14
C ALA A 337 10.03 -12.23 -4.22
N THR A 338 8.70 -12.26 -4.33
CA THR A 338 7.83 -13.18 -3.60
C THR A 338 6.79 -13.80 -4.52
N GLU A 339 6.69 -15.13 -4.51
CA GLU A 339 5.64 -15.85 -5.21
C GLU A 339 4.28 -15.67 -4.52
N LEU A 340 3.25 -15.36 -5.29
CA LEU A 340 1.87 -15.24 -4.83
C LEU A 340 1.03 -16.36 -5.46
N PHE A 341 0.31 -17.11 -4.61
CA PHE A 341 -0.62 -18.17 -5.00
C PHE A 341 -0.06 -19.23 -5.98
N ASP A 342 1.25 -19.51 -5.92
CA ASP A 342 1.98 -20.46 -6.80
C ASP A 342 1.89 -20.15 -8.32
N SER A 343 1.44 -18.95 -8.72
CA SER A 343 1.15 -18.64 -10.12
C SER A 343 1.56 -17.23 -10.54
N TYR A 344 1.81 -16.36 -9.55
CA TYR A 344 2.22 -14.98 -9.78
C TYR A 344 3.51 -14.69 -9.03
N LEU A 345 4.23 -13.68 -9.49
CA LEU A 345 5.46 -13.21 -8.90
C LEU A 345 5.35 -11.71 -8.68
N MET A 346 5.47 -11.30 -7.43
CA MET A 346 5.63 -9.90 -7.07
C MET A 346 7.13 -9.59 -6.97
N LYS A 347 7.56 -8.53 -7.64
CA LYS A 347 8.95 -8.05 -7.62
C LYS A 347 8.99 -6.59 -7.19
N ALA A 348 9.82 -6.30 -6.20
CA ALA A 348 10.28 -4.94 -5.91
C ALA A 348 11.61 -4.73 -6.65
N MET A 349 11.66 -3.68 -7.47
CA MET A 349 12.86 -3.27 -8.18
C MET A 349 13.71 -2.33 -7.30
N PRO A 350 14.99 -2.12 -7.64
CA PRO A 350 15.85 -1.19 -6.92
C PRO A 350 15.22 0.22 -6.86
N PRO A 351 15.19 0.86 -5.67
CA PRO A 351 14.66 2.20 -5.52
C PRO A 351 15.56 3.23 -6.21
N PHE A 352 14.94 4.31 -6.68
CA PHE A 352 15.64 5.44 -7.30
C PHE A 352 15.13 6.79 -6.80
N VAL A 353 16.01 7.77 -6.75
CA VAL A 353 15.74 9.13 -6.29
C VAL A 353 15.33 10.02 -7.45
N THR A 354 14.27 10.79 -7.24
CA THR A 354 13.96 11.98 -8.04
C THR A 354 13.90 13.18 -7.13
N ILE A 355 14.36 14.32 -7.61
CA ILE A 355 14.28 15.58 -6.86
C ILE A 355 13.56 16.61 -7.73
N ASP A 356 12.49 17.18 -7.17
CA ASP A 356 11.83 18.38 -7.67
C ASP A 356 11.85 19.45 -6.55
N GLU A 357 10.70 20.03 -6.20
CA GLU A 357 10.55 20.80 -4.96
C GLU A 357 10.84 19.96 -3.70
N HIS A 358 10.72 18.64 -3.79
CA HIS A 358 10.99 17.68 -2.72
C HIS A 358 11.84 16.51 -3.23
N MET A 359 12.49 15.81 -2.30
CA MET A 359 13.13 14.52 -2.60
C MET A 359 12.08 13.42 -2.54
N TYR A 360 12.07 12.55 -3.54
CA TYR A 360 11.26 11.35 -3.59
C TYR A 360 12.13 10.12 -3.79
N ILE A 361 11.88 9.08 -3.00
CA ILE A 361 12.39 7.74 -3.22
C ILE A 361 11.29 6.94 -3.91
N ASN A 362 11.56 6.49 -5.12
CA ASN A 362 10.62 5.77 -5.97
C ASN A 362 10.97 4.28 -5.96
N ILE A 363 10.02 3.44 -5.60
CA ILE A 363 10.19 1.98 -5.53
C ILE A 363 9.25 1.34 -6.54
N PRO A 364 9.76 0.89 -7.70
CA PRO A 364 8.94 0.19 -8.68
C PRO A 364 8.54 -1.18 -8.16
N ILE A 365 7.26 -1.51 -8.27
CA ILE A 365 6.71 -2.83 -7.98
C ILE A 365 6.02 -3.37 -9.22
N THR A 366 6.25 -4.65 -9.47
CA THR A 366 5.55 -5.40 -10.51
C THR A 366 4.92 -6.65 -9.94
N ILE A 367 3.73 -6.98 -10.43
CA ILE A 367 3.08 -8.27 -10.21
C ILE A 367 2.90 -8.89 -11.59
N GLU A 368 3.51 -10.03 -11.84
CA GLU A 368 3.43 -10.70 -13.14
C GLU A 368 3.01 -12.17 -13.00
N LYS A 369 2.38 -12.70 -14.05
CA LYS A 369 2.09 -14.12 -14.13
C LYS A 369 3.35 -14.91 -14.51
N LEU A 370 3.67 -15.96 -13.74
CA LEU A 370 4.92 -16.73 -13.91
C LEU A 370 5.08 -17.35 -15.31
N ASP A 371 3.98 -17.76 -15.95
CA ASP A 371 3.99 -18.38 -17.27
C ASP A 371 3.74 -17.39 -18.43
N ASN A 372 3.45 -16.12 -18.13
CA ASN A 372 3.20 -15.08 -19.13
C ASN A 372 3.51 -13.67 -18.59
N SER A 373 4.74 -13.20 -18.81
CA SER A 373 5.19 -11.87 -18.36
C SER A 373 4.52 -10.68 -19.06
N ALA A 374 3.72 -10.91 -20.11
CA ALA A 374 2.89 -9.85 -20.68
C ALA A 374 1.69 -9.51 -19.79
N HIS A 375 1.26 -10.46 -18.96
CA HIS A 375 0.20 -10.28 -17.97
C HIS A 375 0.85 -9.75 -16.70
N ARG A 376 0.93 -8.42 -16.60
CA ARG A 376 1.63 -7.75 -15.52
C ARG A 376 0.93 -6.47 -15.10
N PHE A 377 0.94 -6.22 -13.80
CA PHE A 377 0.57 -4.95 -13.19
C PHE A 377 1.85 -4.25 -12.74
N GLN A 378 1.92 -2.94 -12.94
CA GLN A 378 3.06 -2.11 -12.53
C GLN A 378 2.58 -0.89 -11.77
N THR A 379 3.28 -0.60 -10.68
CA THR A 379 3.12 0.61 -9.87
C THR A 379 4.47 1.12 -9.41
N VAL A 380 4.53 2.38 -9.00
CA VAL A 380 5.67 3.00 -8.36
C VAL A 380 5.20 3.57 -7.03
N ILE A 381 5.75 3.05 -5.94
CA ILE A 381 5.59 3.65 -4.61
C ILE A 381 6.54 4.85 -4.54
N LYS A 382 5.99 6.06 -4.45
CA LYS A 382 6.72 7.31 -4.28
C LYS A 382 6.72 7.70 -2.82
N ILE A 383 7.89 7.80 -2.22
CA ILE A 383 8.03 8.17 -0.82
C ILE A 383 8.67 9.55 -0.76
N ARG A 384 7.90 10.55 -0.36
CA ARG A 384 8.42 11.88 -0.04
C ARG A 384 9.38 11.74 1.13
N ALA A 385 10.55 12.35 1.01
CA ALA A 385 11.59 12.22 1.99
C ALA A 385 12.34 13.53 2.25
N THR A 386 12.93 13.62 3.43
CA THR A 386 13.86 14.68 3.82
C THR A 386 15.21 14.08 4.21
N ALA A 387 16.28 14.65 3.68
CA ALA A 387 17.63 14.20 3.96
C ALA A 387 18.23 15.00 5.13
N GLN A 388 18.97 14.32 5.99
CA GLN A 388 19.68 14.90 7.12
C GLN A 388 21.04 14.21 7.29
N ALA A 389 22.10 15.00 7.51
CA ALA A 389 23.35 14.46 8.00
C ALA A 389 23.25 14.21 9.52
N ASP A 390 23.52 12.98 9.96
CA ASP A 390 23.52 12.58 11.37
C ASP A 390 24.79 11.77 11.68
N GLY A 391 25.73 12.40 12.39
CA GLY A 391 27.05 11.83 12.62
C GLY A 391 27.81 11.63 11.31
N ASN A 392 28.16 10.38 11.00
CA ASN A 392 28.87 10.01 9.78
C ASN A 392 27.94 9.52 8.66
N ASP A 393 26.62 9.48 8.88
CA ASP A 393 25.67 8.90 7.94
C ASP A 393 24.79 9.98 7.31
N LEU A 394 24.36 9.76 6.07
CA LEU A 394 23.27 10.51 5.47
C LEU A 394 21.97 9.72 5.68
N ARG A 395 21.08 10.29 6.47
CA ARG A 395 19.78 9.72 6.83
C ARG A 395 18.69 10.37 5.99
N ILE A 396 17.90 9.56 5.31
CA ILE A 396 16.78 10.01 4.49
C ILE A 396 15.49 9.56 5.18
N HIS A 397 14.87 10.51 5.88
CA HIS A 397 13.66 10.33 6.64
C HIS A 397 12.44 10.36 5.72
N LEU A 398 11.52 9.44 5.96
CA LEU A 398 10.37 9.22 5.10
C LEU A 398 9.14 9.89 5.70
N GLU A 399 8.43 10.69 4.90
CA GLU A 399 7.36 11.56 5.38
C GLU A 399 5.98 11.06 4.93
N GLU A 400 5.85 10.76 3.64
CA GLU A 400 4.59 10.43 3.00
C GLU A 400 4.85 9.41 1.89
N LEU A 401 4.00 8.40 1.80
CA LEU A 401 4.03 7.38 0.76
C LEU A 401 2.83 7.59 -0.17
N VAL A 402 3.06 7.60 -1.48
CA VAL A 402 2.04 7.73 -2.52
C VAL A 402 2.20 6.59 -3.53
N ALA A 403 1.11 5.93 -3.91
CA ALA A 403 1.11 4.96 -5.00
C ALA A 403 -0.09 5.24 -5.89
N GLY A 404 0.13 5.66 -7.14
CA GLY A 404 -0.97 6.07 -8.03
C GLY A 404 -1.82 7.20 -7.40
N GLN A 405 -3.08 6.89 -7.09
CA GLN A 405 -4.06 7.81 -6.51
C GLN A 405 -4.23 7.65 -4.98
N VAL A 406 -3.45 6.78 -4.35
CA VAL A 406 -3.55 6.48 -2.91
C VAL A 406 -2.33 6.97 -2.15
N SER A 407 -2.53 7.31 -0.88
CA SER A 407 -1.48 7.87 -0.01
C SER A 407 -1.53 7.29 1.40
N LEU A 408 -0.39 7.25 2.06
CA LEU A 408 -0.20 6.84 3.44
C LEU A 408 0.74 7.84 4.13
N SER A 409 0.42 8.24 5.36
CA SER A 409 1.21 9.21 6.11
C SER A 409 1.49 8.73 7.53
N GLY A 410 2.62 9.15 8.11
CA GLY A 410 2.90 8.95 9.52
C GLY A 410 3.52 7.59 9.86
N GLU A 411 3.17 7.04 11.04
CA GLU A 411 3.80 5.83 11.62
C GLU A 411 3.63 4.57 10.73
N ASP A 412 2.60 4.55 9.89
CA ASP A 412 2.25 3.39 9.06
C ASP A 412 3.25 3.12 7.92
N ILE A 413 4.01 4.13 7.51
CA ILE A 413 5.04 4.02 6.46
C ILE A 413 6.13 3.02 6.89
N GLN A 414 6.47 2.98 8.17
CA GLN A 414 7.52 2.11 8.69
C GLN A 414 7.21 0.64 8.47
N ASN A 415 5.95 0.24 8.67
CA ASN A 415 5.55 -1.15 8.55
C ASN A 415 5.50 -1.63 7.09
N ILE A 416 5.21 -0.73 6.13
CA ILE A 416 5.28 -1.06 4.71
C ILE A 416 6.72 -1.22 4.26
N LEU A 417 7.67 -0.45 4.79
CA LEU A 417 9.08 -0.59 4.42
C LEU A 417 9.70 -1.90 4.89
N VAL A 418 9.20 -2.47 5.99
CA VAL A 418 9.59 -3.82 6.44
C VAL A 418 9.30 -4.88 5.35
N LEU A 419 8.31 -4.67 4.46
CA LEU A 419 8.07 -5.55 3.31
C LEU A 419 9.18 -5.53 2.27
N ILE A 420 9.85 -4.39 2.14
CA ILE A 420 10.89 -4.15 1.13
C ILE A 420 12.22 -4.76 1.62
N GLY A 421 12.25 -5.21 2.87
CA GLY A 421 13.36 -5.94 3.49
C GLY A 421 14.02 -5.11 4.59
N ASP A 422 14.10 -5.69 5.79
CA ASP A 422 14.95 -5.17 6.85
C ASP A 422 16.41 -5.43 6.43
N SER A 423 17.12 -4.37 6.10
CA SER A 423 18.51 -4.42 5.61
C SER A 423 19.33 -3.36 6.33
N ASP A 424 20.65 -3.48 6.31
CA ASP A 424 21.52 -2.46 6.89
C ASP A 424 21.29 -1.04 6.31
N PHE A 425 20.60 -0.96 5.16
CA PHE A 425 20.23 0.24 4.41
C PHE A 425 18.88 0.87 4.82
N ILE A 426 17.94 0.10 5.39
CA ILE A 426 16.64 0.60 5.85
C ILE A 426 16.52 0.27 7.34
N SER A 427 16.56 1.29 8.20
CA SER A 427 16.44 1.11 9.66
C SER A 427 15.56 2.21 10.24
N GLU A 428 14.63 1.83 11.12
CA GLU A 428 13.71 2.76 11.81
C GLU A 428 12.96 3.72 10.86
N GLY A 429 12.54 3.22 9.68
CA GLY A 429 11.82 4.04 8.69
C GLY A 429 12.67 5.11 8.01
N THR A 430 13.99 4.93 8.00
CA THR A 430 14.95 5.85 7.40
C THR A 430 15.88 5.07 6.48
N PHE A 431 16.12 5.59 5.27
CA PHE A 431 17.19 5.08 4.43
C PHE A 431 18.53 5.63 4.93
N ILE A 432 19.48 4.76 5.20
CA ILE A 432 20.78 5.13 5.78
C ILE A 432 21.88 4.87 4.77
N ILE A 433 22.50 5.96 4.28
CA ILE A 433 23.75 5.89 3.55
C ILE A 433 24.89 5.98 4.57
N ARG A 434 25.44 4.82 4.93
CA ARG A 434 26.47 4.71 5.96
C ARG A 434 27.78 5.32 5.52
N ASP A 435 28.50 5.86 6.50
CA ASP A 435 29.84 6.42 6.34
C ASP A 435 29.93 7.55 5.29
N PHE A 436 28.81 8.12 4.86
CA PHE A 436 28.76 9.25 3.91
C PHE A 436 29.66 10.40 4.38
N GLY A 437 29.52 10.80 5.64
CA GLY A 437 30.37 11.80 6.27
C GLY A 437 31.84 11.38 6.33
N THR A 438 32.16 10.09 6.50
CA THR A 438 33.56 9.63 6.43
C THR A 438 34.11 9.71 5.01
N GLN A 439 33.32 9.41 3.98
CA GLN A 439 33.72 9.59 2.59
C GLN A 439 33.94 11.07 2.25
N VAL A 440 33.03 11.94 2.69
CA VAL A 440 33.14 13.39 2.51
C VAL A 440 34.33 13.96 3.29
N SER A 441 34.55 13.53 4.54
CA SER A 441 35.72 13.92 5.34
C SER A 441 37.03 13.33 4.84
N SER A 442 37.02 12.21 4.11
CA SER A 442 38.22 11.71 3.44
C SER A 442 38.66 12.61 2.28
N ALA A 443 37.71 13.34 1.69
CA ALA A 443 37.99 14.47 0.79
C ALA A 443 38.28 15.79 1.56
N GLY A 444 38.46 15.70 2.88
CA GLY A 444 38.79 16.82 3.77
C GLY A 444 37.60 17.66 4.25
N LEU A 445 36.37 17.32 3.87
CA LEU A 445 35.20 18.16 4.12
C LEU A 445 34.43 17.79 5.39
N ASN A 446 33.94 18.81 6.10
CA ASN A 446 33.08 18.63 7.27
C ASN A 446 31.65 19.04 6.94
N ILE A 447 30.73 18.08 6.93
CA ILE A 447 29.30 18.35 6.64
C ILE A 447 28.67 19.06 7.83
N GLU A 448 27.98 20.16 7.57
CA GLU A 448 27.17 20.87 8.55
C GLU A 448 25.69 20.46 8.45
N SER A 449 25.13 20.50 7.23
CA SER A 449 23.72 20.21 6.98
C SER A 449 23.47 19.80 5.54
N VAL A 450 22.26 19.29 5.27
CA VAL A 450 21.84 18.88 3.94
C VAL A 450 20.43 19.42 3.69
N THR A 451 20.15 19.90 2.47
CA THR A 451 18.83 20.39 2.09
C THR A 451 18.56 20.19 0.60
N VAL A 452 17.29 20.14 0.20
CA VAL A 452 16.91 20.22 -1.21
C VAL A 452 16.74 21.69 -1.60
N VAL A 453 17.43 22.12 -2.66
CA VAL A 453 17.30 23.44 -3.29
C VAL A 453 17.43 23.26 -4.80
N ASN A 454 16.60 23.94 -5.59
CA ASN A 454 16.66 23.93 -7.07
C ASN A 454 16.73 22.53 -7.69
N ASN A 455 15.93 21.57 -7.21
CA ASN A 455 15.92 20.18 -7.67
C ASN A 455 17.24 19.41 -7.45
N ARG A 456 18.10 19.89 -6.54
CA ARG A 456 19.37 19.28 -6.17
C ARG A 456 19.47 19.11 -4.66
N LEU A 457 20.26 18.13 -4.22
CA LEU A 457 20.60 17.97 -2.81
C LEU A 457 21.87 18.74 -2.50
N ARG A 458 21.76 19.86 -1.77
CA ARG A 458 22.89 20.65 -1.30
C ARG A 458 23.40 20.08 0.01
N VAL A 459 24.69 19.75 0.04
CA VAL A 459 25.41 19.34 1.25
C VAL A 459 26.27 20.52 1.66
N TYR A 460 25.85 21.24 2.69
CA TYR A 460 26.60 22.37 3.24
C TYR A 460 27.79 21.88 4.05
N VAL A 461 28.93 22.51 3.86
CA VAL A 461 30.16 22.20 4.58
C VAL A 461 30.62 23.39 5.41
N THR A 462 31.26 23.11 6.53
CA THR A 462 31.79 24.14 7.42
C THR A 462 33.11 24.70 6.86
N LEU A 463 33.19 26.03 6.72
CA LEU A 463 34.44 26.72 6.43
C LEU A 463 35.36 26.77 7.65
N ASN A 464 36.65 26.97 7.41
CA ASN A 464 37.58 27.25 8.48
C ASN A 464 37.26 28.59 9.14
N GLU A 465 36.77 28.55 10.39
CA GLU A 465 36.40 29.73 11.18
C GLU A 465 37.58 30.68 11.49
N THR A 466 38.82 30.25 11.24
CA THR A 466 40.01 31.07 11.50
C THR A 466 40.30 32.10 10.41
N ILE A 467 39.74 31.92 9.21
CA ILE A 467 39.88 32.85 8.09
C ILE A 467 38.58 33.65 7.94
N PRO A 468 38.61 34.99 7.93
CA PRO A 468 37.41 35.80 7.74
C PRO A 468 36.74 35.49 6.39
N TYR A 469 35.44 35.21 6.40
CA TYR A 469 34.67 34.87 5.19
C TYR A 469 34.85 35.89 4.05
N ALA A 470 34.90 37.19 4.37
CA ALA A 470 35.13 38.23 3.36
C ALA A 470 36.51 38.14 2.69
N GLU A 471 37.55 37.68 3.41
CA GLU A 471 38.87 37.43 2.83
C GLU A 471 38.85 36.19 1.92
N ILE A 472 38.07 35.17 2.30
CA ILE A 472 37.85 33.98 1.46
C ILE A 472 37.15 34.35 0.15
N GLN A 473 36.07 35.13 0.23
CA GLN A 473 35.35 35.59 -0.96
C GLN A 473 36.25 36.40 -1.91
N GLN A 474 37.08 37.30 -1.36
CA GLN A 474 38.01 38.08 -2.17
C GLN A 474 39.07 37.20 -2.84
N ALA A 475 39.65 36.24 -2.10
CA ALA A 475 40.63 35.31 -2.67
C ALA A 475 40.05 34.50 -3.83
N ILE A 476 38.84 33.97 -3.66
CA ILE A 476 38.18 33.19 -4.73
C ILE A 476 37.82 34.09 -5.91
N GLN A 477 37.37 35.33 -5.68
CA GLN A 477 37.15 36.29 -6.76
C GLN A 477 38.45 36.54 -7.55
N ASP A 478 39.57 36.79 -6.87
CA ASP A 478 40.87 37.03 -7.51
C ASP A 478 41.34 35.81 -8.33
N VAL A 479 41.06 34.59 -7.86
CA VAL A 479 41.28 33.35 -8.63
C VAL A 479 40.44 33.32 -9.90
N LEU A 480 39.13 33.60 -9.81
CA LEU A 480 38.27 33.64 -11.00
C LEU A 480 38.74 34.71 -11.99
N GLU A 481 39.14 35.88 -11.50
CA GLU A 481 39.71 36.96 -12.32
C GLU A 481 41.03 36.60 -13.00
N THR A 482 41.77 35.62 -12.46
CA THR A 482 43.03 35.12 -13.04
C THR A 482 42.77 34.16 -14.19
N ILE A 483 41.77 33.29 -14.06
CA ILE A 483 41.43 32.28 -15.08
C ILE A 483 40.39 32.76 -16.10
N GLN A 484 39.73 33.89 -15.86
CA GLN A 484 38.72 34.42 -16.77
C GLN A 484 39.27 34.62 -18.19
N ASN A 485 38.42 34.38 -19.19
CA ASN A 485 38.76 34.53 -20.61
C ASN A 485 39.95 33.66 -21.08
N ASN A 486 40.20 32.52 -20.42
CA ASN A 486 41.18 31.54 -20.86
C ASN A 486 40.76 31.00 -22.25
N PRO A 487 41.58 31.16 -23.31
CA PRO A 487 41.24 30.75 -24.67
C PRO A 487 41.13 29.22 -24.85
N GLU A 488 41.60 28.44 -23.88
CA GLU A 488 41.51 26.98 -23.88
C GLU A 488 40.15 26.48 -23.38
N TYR A 489 39.41 27.32 -22.66
CA TYR A 489 38.08 26.98 -22.15
C TYR A 489 36.99 27.10 -23.22
N PRO A 490 35.93 26.28 -23.13
CA PRO A 490 34.73 26.48 -23.92
C PRO A 490 34.16 27.90 -23.72
N PRO A 491 33.64 28.57 -24.77
CA PRO A 491 33.07 29.90 -24.64
C PRO A 491 32.01 30.02 -23.54
N ALA A 492 31.14 29.01 -23.41
CA ALA A 492 30.10 28.97 -22.38
C ALA A 492 30.66 29.00 -20.95
N LEU A 493 31.83 28.39 -20.71
CA LEU A 493 32.48 28.40 -19.39
C LEU A 493 33.06 29.79 -19.09
N ASN A 494 33.73 30.41 -20.06
CA ASN A 494 34.23 31.78 -19.91
C ASN A 494 33.09 32.78 -19.68
N ASP A 495 31.99 32.65 -20.43
CA ASP A 495 30.81 33.49 -20.27
C ASP A 495 30.23 33.33 -18.85
N ALA A 496 30.08 32.10 -18.35
CA ALA A 496 29.57 31.85 -16.99
C ALA A 496 30.50 32.35 -15.87
N ILE A 497 31.84 32.21 -16.02
CA ILE A 497 32.81 32.78 -15.08
C ILE A 497 32.70 34.32 -15.06
N ASN A 498 32.62 34.94 -16.23
CA ASN A 498 32.48 36.39 -16.35
C ASN A 498 31.16 36.88 -15.73
N ASP A 499 30.05 36.16 -15.94
CA ASP A 499 28.75 36.49 -15.35
C ASP A 499 28.80 36.47 -13.80
N VAL A 500 29.50 35.50 -13.19
CA VAL A 500 29.72 35.47 -11.74
C VAL A 500 30.53 36.68 -11.28
N ILE A 501 31.67 36.98 -11.93
CA ILE A 501 32.52 38.13 -11.59
C ILE A 501 31.73 39.44 -11.70
N ASP A 502 30.98 39.62 -12.79
CA ASP A 502 30.16 40.80 -13.03
C ASP A 502 29.03 40.93 -11.98
N SER A 503 28.47 39.81 -11.51
CA SER A 503 27.45 39.81 -10.47
C SER A 503 28.00 40.26 -9.10
N LEU A 504 29.24 39.90 -8.75
CA LEU A 504 29.86 40.27 -7.47
C LEU A 504 30.10 41.78 -7.35
N ILE A 505 30.34 42.47 -8.47
CA ILE A 505 30.56 43.92 -8.50
C ILE A 505 29.27 44.73 -8.74
N ASN A 506 28.16 44.06 -9.09
CA ASN A 506 26.87 44.68 -9.38
C ASN A 506 25.83 44.39 -8.27
N PRO A 507 25.49 45.37 -7.41
CA PRO A 507 24.57 45.17 -6.29
C PRO A 507 23.11 44.87 -6.70
N GLU A 508 22.76 45.01 -7.98
CA GLU A 508 21.42 44.66 -8.51
C GLU A 508 21.38 43.28 -9.20
N ALA A 509 22.54 42.60 -9.35
CA ALA A 509 22.61 41.28 -9.95
C ALA A 509 22.30 40.17 -8.94
N ASP A 510 21.76 39.06 -9.42
CA ASP A 510 21.55 37.84 -8.64
C ASP A 510 22.79 36.94 -8.75
N THR A 511 23.70 37.08 -7.79
CA THR A 511 24.94 36.29 -7.74
C THR A 511 24.65 34.80 -7.61
N SER A 512 23.59 34.42 -6.91
CA SER A 512 23.21 33.01 -6.76
C SER A 512 22.79 32.44 -8.11
N GLU A 513 21.98 33.15 -8.91
CA GLU A 513 21.62 32.73 -10.27
C GLU A 513 22.87 32.56 -11.17
N ALA A 514 23.84 33.46 -11.07
CA ALA A 514 25.09 33.36 -11.84
C ALA A 514 25.95 32.15 -11.43
N ILE A 515 26.02 31.85 -10.13
CA ILE A 515 26.74 30.66 -9.62
C ILE A 515 26.05 29.38 -10.08
N GLU A 516 24.71 29.30 -10.02
CA GLU A 516 23.95 28.15 -10.52
C GLU A 516 24.23 27.91 -12.00
N ALA A 517 24.24 28.97 -12.81
CA ALA A 517 24.57 28.88 -14.23
C ALA A 517 26.00 28.38 -14.47
N LEU A 518 26.96 28.82 -13.64
CA LEU A 518 28.34 28.34 -13.70
C LEU A 518 28.44 26.84 -13.34
N LEU A 519 27.75 26.41 -12.29
CA LEU A 519 27.72 25.00 -11.88
C LEU A 519 27.09 24.11 -12.96
N ASP A 520 26.01 24.56 -13.59
CA ASP A 520 25.37 23.85 -14.72
C ASP A 520 26.32 23.73 -15.92
N VAL A 521 27.07 24.78 -16.24
CA VAL A 521 28.07 24.71 -17.32
C VAL A 521 29.21 23.77 -16.94
N TYR A 522 29.70 23.85 -15.70
CA TYR A 522 30.74 22.96 -15.17
C TYR A 522 30.35 21.49 -15.30
N GLU A 523 29.11 21.14 -14.96
CA GLU A 523 28.60 19.76 -15.03
C GLU A 523 28.56 19.18 -16.44
N ASN A 524 28.39 20.05 -17.43
CA ASN A 524 28.36 19.65 -18.83
C ASN A 524 29.75 19.57 -19.48
N LEU A 525 30.81 19.91 -18.75
CA LEU A 525 32.18 19.70 -19.18
C LEU A 525 32.53 18.20 -19.18
N THR A 526 33.46 17.81 -20.04
CA THR A 526 34.04 16.46 -19.97
C THR A 526 34.89 16.31 -18.69
N GLU A 527 35.07 15.08 -18.21
CA GLU A 527 35.92 14.81 -17.02
C GLU A 527 37.32 15.42 -17.14
N GLN A 528 37.92 15.36 -18.34
CA GLN A 528 39.21 15.97 -18.59
C GLN A 528 39.18 17.50 -18.45
N GLN A 529 38.14 18.15 -18.98
CA GLN A 529 37.98 19.61 -18.87
C GLN A 529 37.69 20.05 -17.44
N GLN A 530 36.92 19.26 -16.68
CA GLN A 530 36.70 19.52 -15.26
C GLN A 530 38.02 19.43 -14.48
N GLN A 531 38.84 18.41 -14.73
CA GLN A 531 40.17 18.29 -14.11
C GLN A 531 41.10 19.44 -14.48
N GLU A 532 41.14 19.85 -15.75
CA GLU A 532 41.94 20.99 -16.22
C GLU A 532 41.52 22.29 -15.52
N LEU A 533 40.21 22.58 -15.46
CA LEU A 533 39.69 23.75 -14.76
C LEU A 533 40.02 23.72 -13.26
N VAL A 534 39.88 22.57 -12.59
CA VAL A 534 40.23 22.43 -11.17
C VAL A 534 41.71 22.67 -10.95
N GLN A 535 42.58 22.15 -11.81
CA GLN A 535 44.01 22.40 -11.71
C GLN A 535 44.34 23.88 -11.92
N ASP A 536 43.74 24.52 -12.92
CA ASP A 536 43.95 25.94 -13.18
C ASP A 536 43.46 26.82 -12.01
N LEU A 537 42.34 26.45 -11.36
CA LEU A 537 41.85 27.11 -10.15
C LEU A 537 42.84 26.96 -8.98
N LEU A 538 43.39 25.77 -8.77
CA LEU A 538 44.36 25.50 -7.71
C LEU A 538 45.69 26.21 -7.96
N ASP A 539 46.17 26.21 -9.20
CA ASP A 539 47.40 26.90 -9.60
C ASP A 539 47.23 28.42 -9.44
N ALA A 540 46.10 28.97 -9.89
CA ALA A 540 45.77 30.37 -9.69
C ALA A 540 45.68 30.73 -8.20
N PHE A 541 45.11 29.86 -7.36
CA PHE A 541 45.07 30.06 -5.91
C PHE A 541 46.46 30.04 -5.29
N GLY A 542 47.32 29.09 -5.70
CA GLY A 542 48.69 28.98 -5.22
C GLY A 542 49.61 30.12 -5.65
N ASP A 543 49.29 30.80 -6.75
CA ASP A 543 50.00 31.96 -7.26
C ASP A 543 49.57 33.29 -6.59
N LEU A 544 48.53 33.29 -5.74
CA LEU A 544 48.13 34.47 -4.98
C LEU A 544 49.05 34.71 -3.78
N ASP A 545 50.10 35.51 -3.98
CA ASP A 545 51.04 35.93 -2.92
C ASP A 545 50.41 36.82 -1.83
N ASP A 546 49.18 37.31 -2.04
CA ASP A 546 48.50 38.28 -1.16
C ASP A 546 47.75 37.63 0.03
N TYR A 547 47.61 36.30 0.05
CA TYR A 547 46.91 35.55 1.10
C TYR A 547 47.86 34.62 1.88
N ASP A 548 47.74 34.62 3.21
CA ASP A 548 48.54 33.75 4.12
C ASP A 548 47.93 32.33 4.24
N PHE A 549 47.07 31.92 3.32
CA PHE A 549 46.34 30.65 3.33
C PHE A 549 46.21 30.08 1.92
N ASP A 550 46.16 28.75 1.80
CA ASP A 550 45.93 28.05 0.54
C ASP A 550 44.51 27.46 0.43
N PHE A 551 44.22 26.77 -0.68
CA PHE A 551 42.92 26.13 -0.89
C PHE A 551 42.57 25.12 0.21
N SER A 552 43.57 24.40 0.74
CA SER A 552 43.38 23.47 1.85
C SER A 552 43.04 24.15 3.16
N ASP A 553 43.63 25.31 3.42
CA ASP A 553 43.36 26.09 4.62
C ASP A 553 41.91 26.61 4.68
N LEU A 554 41.28 26.89 3.53
CA LEU A 554 39.89 27.39 3.45
C LEU A 554 38.87 26.44 4.07
N TYR A 555 39.00 25.15 3.78
CA TYR A 555 38.04 24.12 4.16
C TYR A 555 38.53 23.25 5.33
N GLY A 556 39.68 23.61 5.91
CA GLY A 556 40.28 22.87 7.01
C GLY A 556 40.79 21.49 6.60
N PHE A 557 41.21 21.33 5.34
CA PHE A 557 41.87 20.12 4.88
C PHE A 557 43.15 19.92 5.70
N LEU A 558 43.28 18.74 6.33
CA LEU A 558 44.53 18.40 7.01
C LEU A 558 45.66 18.38 5.97
N PRO A 559 46.84 18.96 6.26
CA PRO A 559 47.95 18.94 5.31
C PRO A 559 48.27 17.50 4.93
N GLU A 560 48.46 17.25 3.63
CA GLU A 560 48.93 15.95 3.14
C GLU A 560 50.14 15.53 3.95
N GLN A 561 50.04 14.41 4.68
CA GLN A 561 51.25 13.87 5.31
C GLN A 561 52.20 13.42 4.20
N PRO A 562 53.49 13.79 4.27
CA PRO A 562 54.46 13.59 3.20
C PRO A 562 54.76 12.13 2.87
#